data_AF-A0A434GF07-F1
#
_entry.id   AF-A0A434GF07-F1
#
_cell.length_a   1.000
_cell.length_b   1.000
_cell.length_c   1.000
_cell.angle_alpha   90.00
_cell.angle_beta   90.00
_cell.angle_gamma   90.00
#
_symmetry.space_group_name_H-M   'P 1'
#
loop_
_entity.id
_entity.type
_entity.pdbx_description
1 polymer ?
#
loop_
_entity_poly.entity_id
_entity_poly.type
_entity_poly.pdbx_seq_one_letter_code
_entity_poly.pdbx_strand_id
1 'polypeptide(L)'
;MSFSYSISASLALAAGLAVSTVAFAASPEPAAPAPAPLAGADRVTNAVAEFAGIDKITGRIITFDVYIDETVQFGALQVTPRVCYSRPQTEEPKTDS
;
A
#
# COMPACT_ATOMS: atom_id res chain seq x y z
N MET A 1 23.54 1.35 -23.41
CA MET A 1 24.95 1.52 -23.81
C MET A 1 25.06 2.83 -24.56
N SER A 2 26.16 3.56 -24.32
CA SER A 2 26.54 4.88 -24.87
C SER A 2 26.08 6.12 -24.10
N PHE A 3 26.93 6.45 -23.12
CA PHE A 3 27.17 7.77 -22.55
C PHE A 3 27.40 8.82 -23.64
N SER A 4 26.71 9.96 -23.56
CA SER A 4 27.05 11.15 -24.34
C SER A 4 27.23 12.31 -23.37
N TYR A 5 28.48 12.49 -22.93
CA TYR A 5 28.92 13.58 -22.05
C TYR A 5 29.40 14.72 -22.95
N SER A 6 28.57 15.76 -23.11
CA SER A 6 28.95 17.01 -23.77
C SER A 6 29.60 17.94 -22.74
N ILE A 7 30.92 17.91 -22.65
CA ILE A 7 31.74 18.87 -21.89
C ILE A 7 31.94 20.10 -22.78
N SER A 8 31.18 21.17 -22.56
CA SER A 8 31.44 22.48 -23.15
C SER A 8 32.23 23.32 -22.15
N ALA A 9 33.55 23.32 -22.30
CA ALA A 9 34.48 24.17 -21.57
C ALA A 9 34.17 25.66 -21.83
N SER A 10 33.91 26.42 -20.77
CA SER A 10 33.86 27.89 -20.82
C SER A 10 34.84 28.43 -19.79
N LEU A 11 36.02 28.82 -20.28
CA LEU A 11 37.09 29.45 -19.52
C LEU A 11 36.71 30.93 -19.30
N ALA A 12 36.28 31.29 -18.08
CA ALA A 12 36.11 32.69 -17.70
C ALA A 12 37.24 33.10 -16.74
N LEU A 13 38.10 33.98 -17.26
CA LEU A 13 39.27 34.56 -16.63
C LEU A 13 38.89 35.31 -15.34
N ALA A 14 39.57 35.00 -14.24
CA ALA A 14 39.48 35.72 -12.98
C ALA A 14 40.26 37.05 -13.05
N ALA A 15 39.60 38.18 -12.77
CA ALA A 15 40.24 39.41 -12.31
C ALA A 15 39.20 40.36 -11.69
N GLY A 16 39.39 40.75 -10.43
CA GLY A 16 38.64 41.86 -9.83
C GLY A 16 38.50 41.77 -8.31
N LEU A 17 39.53 42.24 -7.58
CA LEU A 17 39.42 42.60 -6.17
C LEU A 17 38.45 43.79 -5.99
N ALA A 18 37.43 43.67 -5.13
CA ALA A 18 36.82 44.82 -4.48
C ALA A 18 35.96 44.42 -3.26
N VAL A 19 36.49 44.76 -2.07
CA VAL A 19 35.82 45.36 -0.91
C VAL A 19 34.54 44.71 -0.34
N SER A 20 34.74 44.12 0.85
CA SER A 20 33.89 44.10 2.05
C SER A 20 32.42 44.58 1.97
N THR A 21 31.50 43.61 2.08
CA THR A 21 30.36 43.68 3.02
C THR A 21 30.11 42.28 3.58
N VAL A 22 30.27 42.10 4.89
CA VAL A 22 29.83 40.89 5.60
C VAL A 22 28.29 40.85 5.58
N ALA A 23 27.72 40.15 4.62
CA ALA A 23 26.30 39.81 4.61
C ALA A 23 26.09 38.60 5.53
N PHE A 24 25.38 38.86 6.62
CA PHE A 24 24.97 37.93 7.66
C PHE A 24 24.26 36.71 7.04
N ALA A 25 24.76 35.52 7.35
CA ALA A 25 24.20 34.26 6.91
C ALA A 25 22.76 34.08 7.41
N ALA A 26 21.79 33.97 6.50
CA ALA A 26 20.53 33.32 6.79
C ALA A 26 20.68 31.84 6.44
N SER A 27 20.79 30.99 7.45
CA SER A 27 20.76 29.54 7.30
C SER A 27 19.46 29.15 6.57
N PRO A 28 19.48 28.26 5.56
CA PRO A 28 18.24 27.67 5.07
C PRO A 28 17.64 26.87 6.23
N GLU A 29 16.52 27.33 6.77
CA GLU A 29 15.74 26.58 7.74
C GLU A 29 15.23 25.32 7.04
N PRO A 30 15.46 24.10 7.58
CA PRO A 30 14.89 22.90 7.00
C PRO A 30 13.38 23.04 7.07
N ALA A 31 12.74 23.19 5.91
CA ALA A 31 11.30 23.13 5.80
C ALA A 31 10.85 21.80 6.44
N ALA A 32 10.14 21.89 7.56
CA ALA A 32 9.61 20.73 8.24
C ALA A 32 8.74 19.93 7.25
N PRO A 33 8.94 18.61 7.11
CA PRO A 33 8.12 17.80 6.22
C PRO A 33 6.66 17.91 6.63
N ALA A 34 5.80 18.30 5.69
CA ALA A 34 4.36 18.32 5.89
C ALA A 34 3.89 16.91 6.31
N PRO A 35 2.96 16.80 7.27
CA PRO A 35 2.43 15.51 7.70
C PRO A 35 1.82 14.80 6.49
N ALA A 36 2.35 13.62 6.18
CA ALA A 36 1.82 12.77 5.12
C ALA A 36 0.36 12.39 5.47
N PRO A 37 -0.56 12.35 4.49
CA PRO A 37 -1.92 11.92 4.73
C PRO A 37 -1.91 10.50 5.27
N LEU A 38 -2.68 10.28 6.34
CA LEU A 38 -2.94 8.96 6.89
C LEU A 38 -3.57 8.11 5.78
N ALA A 39 -2.83 7.13 5.27
CA ALA A 39 -3.36 6.18 4.31
C ALA A 39 -4.46 5.37 5.01
N GLY A 40 -5.72 5.65 4.68
CA GLY A 40 -6.83 4.79 5.05
C GLY A 40 -6.59 3.42 4.44
N ALA A 41 -6.61 2.37 5.26
CA ALA A 41 -6.51 1.00 4.77
C ALA A 41 -7.74 0.70 3.89
N ASP A 42 -7.53 0.69 2.58
CA ASP A 42 -8.59 0.37 1.63
C ASP A 42 -8.95 -1.12 1.77
N ARG A 43 -10.24 -1.44 1.71
CA ARG A 43 -10.71 -2.80 1.95
C ARG A 43 -10.40 -3.67 0.73
N VAL A 44 -9.61 -4.72 0.93
CA VAL A 44 -9.29 -5.67 -0.15
C VAL A 44 -10.51 -6.58 -0.38
N THR A 45 -11.19 -6.38 -1.52
CA THR A 45 -12.31 -7.21 -1.96
C THR A 45 -11.79 -8.39 -2.77
N ASN A 46 -12.02 -9.62 -2.31
CA ASN A 46 -11.77 -10.82 -3.11
C ASN A 46 -13.08 -11.31 -3.73
N ALA A 47 -13.07 -11.58 -5.03
CA ALA A 47 -14.26 -12.00 -5.78
C ALA A 47 -14.55 -13.50 -5.66
N VAL A 48 -13.53 -14.31 -5.34
CA VAL A 48 -13.63 -15.77 -5.29
C VAL A 48 -13.23 -16.26 -3.89
N ALA A 49 -14.02 -17.18 -3.36
CA ALA A 49 -13.75 -17.92 -2.14
C ALA A 49 -13.49 -19.39 -2.49
N GLU A 50 -12.29 -19.87 -2.14
CA GLU A 50 -11.92 -21.29 -2.23
C GLU A 50 -12.37 -22.01 -0.95
N PHE A 51 -13.12 -23.10 -1.10
CA PHE A 51 -13.57 -23.93 0.02
C PHE A 51 -13.05 -25.35 -0.10
N ALA A 52 -12.79 -25.97 1.05
CA ALA A 52 -12.52 -27.38 1.17
C ALA A 52 -13.66 -28.06 1.94
N GLY A 53 -14.47 -28.85 1.26
CA GLY A 53 -15.55 -29.64 1.85
C GLY A 53 -15.06 -31.04 2.20
N ILE A 54 -15.21 -31.45 3.46
CA ILE A 54 -14.99 -32.83 3.89
C ILE A 54 -16.30 -33.61 3.81
N ASP A 55 -16.36 -34.66 3.00
CA ASP A 55 -17.43 -35.65 3.12
C ASP A 55 -17.13 -36.52 4.35
N LYS A 56 -17.91 -36.32 5.41
CA LYS A 56 -17.74 -37.04 6.68
C LYS A 56 -17.99 -38.56 6.56
N ILE A 57 -18.73 -39.02 5.55
CA ILE A 57 -19.02 -40.45 5.34
C ILE A 57 -17.87 -41.12 4.59
N THR A 58 -17.33 -40.47 3.56
CA THR A 58 -16.26 -41.06 2.73
C THR A 58 -14.85 -40.61 3.09
N GLY A 59 -14.69 -39.59 3.95
CA GLY A 59 -13.41 -39.06 4.39
C GLY A 59 -12.64 -38.29 3.31
N ARG A 60 -13.26 -38.00 2.16
CA ARG A 60 -12.64 -37.25 1.07
C ARG A 60 -12.83 -35.75 1.26
N ILE A 61 -11.74 -35.01 1.06
CA ILE A 61 -11.78 -33.55 0.93
C ILE A 61 -11.94 -33.23 -0.56
N ILE A 62 -12.92 -32.41 -0.89
CA ILE A 62 -13.04 -31.82 -2.22
C ILE A 62 -12.87 -30.31 -2.10
N THR A 63 -12.13 -29.73 -3.03
CA THR A 63 -12.00 -28.29 -3.18
C THR A 63 -13.02 -27.79 -4.19
N PHE A 64 -13.65 -26.66 -3.90
CA PHE A 64 -14.57 -26.00 -4.81
C PHE A 64 -14.49 -24.48 -4.63
N ASP A 65 -14.45 -23.79 -5.76
CA ASP A 65 -14.37 -22.33 -5.81
C ASP A 65 -15.77 -21.75 -6.02
N VAL A 66 -16.07 -20.68 -5.30
CA VAL A 66 -17.38 -20.03 -5.32
C VAL A 66 -17.20 -18.53 -5.39
N TYR A 67 -17.97 -17.87 -6.25
CA TYR A 67 -18.01 -16.41 -6.24
C TYR A 67 -18.74 -15.89 -5.02
N ILE A 68 -18.32 -14.73 -4.51
CA ILE A 68 -19.02 -14.06 -3.42
C ILE A 68 -20.48 -13.80 -3.82
N ASP A 69 -21.39 -14.06 -2.88
CA ASP A 69 -22.84 -13.92 -3.06
C ASP A 69 -23.54 -14.94 -3.97
N GLU A 70 -22.81 -15.91 -4.51
CA GLU A 70 -23.39 -17.03 -5.23
C GLU A 70 -23.60 -18.25 -4.33
N THR A 71 -24.69 -18.97 -4.54
CA THR A 71 -24.97 -20.20 -3.78
C THR A 71 -24.54 -21.40 -4.58
N VAL A 72 -23.73 -22.26 -3.98
CA VAL A 72 -23.38 -23.57 -4.55
C VAL A 72 -23.87 -24.71 -3.67
N GLN A 73 -24.01 -25.89 -4.27
CA GLN A 73 -24.39 -27.09 -3.56
C GLN A 73 -23.17 -27.97 -3.28
N PHE A 74 -22.95 -28.30 -2.02
CA PHE A 74 -21.98 -29.29 -1.58
C PHE A 74 -22.71 -30.48 -0.94
N GLY A 75 -22.86 -31.56 -1.71
CA GLY A 75 -23.66 -32.71 -1.29
C GLY A 75 -25.13 -32.32 -1.06
N ALA A 76 -25.57 -32.33 0.21
CA ALA A 76 -26.91 -31.91 0.61
C ALA A 76 -26.98 -30.47 1.14
N LEU A 77 -25.84 -29.79 1.31
CA LEU A 77 -25.77 -28.44 1.85
C LEU A 77 -25.72 -27.40 0.73
N GLN A 78 -26.34 -26.26 0.98
CA GLN A 78 -26.20 -25.05 0.17
C GLN A 78 -25.29 -24.08 0.91
N VAL A 79 -24.25 -23.59 0.24
CA VAL A 79 -23.26 -22.70 0.83
C VAL A 79 -23.25 -21.41 0.02
N THR A 80 -23.37 -20.29 0.72
CA THR A 80 -23.29 -18.95 0.13
C THR A 80 -22.22 -18.14 0.87
N PRO A 81 -21.04 -17.91 0.27
CA PRO A 81 -19.99 -17.14 0.90
C PRO A 81 -20.38 -15.68 1.08
N ARG A 82 -19.90 -15.08 2.17
CA ARG A 82 -20.03 -13.67 2.51
C ARG A 82 -18.66 -13.15 2.94
N VAL A 83 -18.36 -11.90 2.60
CA VAL A 83 -17.11 -11.28 3.02
C VAL A 83 -17.18 -10.90 4.51
N CYS A 84 -16.22 -11.37 5.29
CA CYS A 84 -16.02 -10.92 6.66
C CYS A 84 -14.86 -9.91 6.68
N TYR A 85 -15.15 -8.65 7.00
CA TYR A 85 -14.13 -7.63 7.20
C TYR A 85 -13.70 -7.62 8.67
N SER A 86 -12.44 -7.97 8.95
CA SER A 86 -11.87 -7.78 10.28
C SER A 86 -11.49 -6.32 10.49
N ARG A 87 -11.62 -5.88 11.74
CA ARG A 87 -11.15 -4.55 12.18
C ARG A 87 -9.63 -4.60 12.31
N PRO A 88 -8.91 -3.52 11.94
CA PRO A 88 -7.48 -3.43 12.22
C PRO A 88 -7.24 -3.49 13.73
N GLN A 89 -6.13 -4.12 14.15
CA GLN A 89 -5.78 -4.32 15.57
C GLN A 89 -5.62 -3.00 16.35
N THR A 90 -5.50 -1.87 15.66
CA THR A 90 -5.35 -0.53 16.25
C THR A 90 -6.70 0.13 16.58
N GLU A 91 -7.83 -0.40 16.12
CA GLU A 91 -9.17 0.14 16.46
C GLU A 91 -9.69 -0.51 17.77
N GLU A 92 -10.14 0.28 18.74
CA GLU A 92 -10.69 -0.23 20.01
C GLU A 92 -11.93 -1.12 19.80
N PRO A 93 -12.07 -2.23 20.54
CA PRO A 93 -13.26 -3.09 20.47
C PRO A 93 -14.52 -2.31 20.86
N LYS A 94 -15.55 -2.35 20.01
CA LYS A 94 -16.87 -1.80 20.35
C LYS A 94 -17.66 -2.84 21.13
N THR A 95 -17.84 -2.61 22.43
CA THR A 95 -18.72 -3.41 23.30
C THR A 95 -20.09 -2.74 23.35
N ASP A 96 -21.13 -3.44 22.89
CA ASP A 96 -22.53 -3.15 23.20
C ASP A 96 -22.89 -3.97 24.47
N SER A 97 -23.78 -3.45 25.33
CA SER A 97 -24.08 -4.01 26.66
C SER A 97 -25.54 -4.43 26.81
#